data_AF-A0A815M6C7-F1
#
_entry.id   AF-A0A815M6C7-F1
#
_cell.length_a   1.000
_cell.length_b   1.000
_cell.length_c   1.000
_cell.angle_alpha   90.00
_cell.angle_beta   90.00
_cell.angle_gamma   90.00
#
_symmetry.space_group_name_H-M   'P 1'
#
loop_
_entity.id
_entity.type
_entity.pdbx_description
1 polymer ?
#
loop_
_entity_poly.entity_id
_entity_poly.type
_entity_poly.pdbx_seq_one_letter_code
_entity_poly.pdbx_strand_id
1 'polypeptide(L)'
;MTATNRYGWYLDDGSVKDPLSVEMLTNGNFESNPTLTGWNTGSNGSSGTCVPTTANISSTYSHSSSLSYYVGCSSGSGAPSSYGFAWISQSFSALSGAIYTISFWVYLDKIRGGADDPVLDVTIN
;
A
#
# COMPACT_ATOMS: atom_id res chain seq x y z
N MET A 1 -11.29 -15.91 -18.64
CA MET A 1 -12.09 -15.14 -17.65
C MET A 1 -11.14 -14.15 -16.99
N THR A 2 -11.39 -12.85 -17.13
CA THR A 2 -10.57 -11.80 -16.51
C THR A 2 -10.80 -11.79 -15.01
N ALA A 3 -9.74 -11.97 -14.23
CA ALA A 3 -9.80 -11.81 -12.78
C ALA A 3 -10.33 -10.40 -12.49
N THR A 4 -11.54 -10.32 -11.93
CA THR A 4 -12.17 -9.04 -11.62
C THR A 4 -11.69 -8.64 -10.23
N ASN A 5 -10.99 -7.52 -10.11
CA ASN A 5 -10.57 -7.00 -8.81
C ASN A 5 -11.81 -6.80 -7.93
N ARG A 6 -11.78 -7.37 -6.72
CA ARG A 6 -12.87 -7.25 -5.75
C ARG A 6 -12.61 -6.15 -4.74
N TYR A 7 -11.35 -5.91 -4.43
CA TYR A 7 -10.90 -4.88 -3.49
C TYR A 7 -9.64 -4.20 -4.01
N GLY A 8 -9.38 -3.00 -3.53
CA GLY A 8 -8.13 -2.28 -3.75
C GLY A 8 -7.69 -1.62 -2.46
N TRP A 9 -6.38 -1.50 -2.27
CA TRP A 9 -5.84 -0.68 -1.20
C TRP A 9 -4.92 0.39 -1.76
N TYR A 10 -4.86 1.49 -1.03
CA TYR A 10 -4.17 2.71 -1.44
C TYR A 10 -3.32 3.23 -0.30
N LEU A 11 -2.16 3.78 -0.63
CA LEU A 11 -1.28 4.50 0.30
C LEU A 11 -1.00 5.88 -0.30
N ASP A 12 -1.32 6.92 0.47
CA ASP A 12 -1.13 8.33 0.10
C ASP A 12 -0.28 9.03 1.16
N ASP A 13 0.54 9.99 0.71
CA ASP A 13 1.30 10.93 1.55
C ASP A 13 2.04 10.28 2.74
N GLY A 14 2.79 9.22 2.45
CA GLY A 14 3.69 8.62 3.43
C GLY A 14 4.77 9.61 3.82
N SER A 15 4.92 9.87 5.11
CA SER A 15 5.93 10.79 5.65
C SER A 15 6.51 10.21 6.94
N VAL A 16 7.83 10.32 7.06
CA VAL A 16 8.56 10.07 8.30
C VAL A 16 9.43 11.28 8.55
N LYS A 17 9.19 11.99 9.65
CA LYS A 17 9.96 13.16 10.04
C LYS A 17 10.81 12.90 11.26
N ASP A 18 12.07 13.32 11.19
CA ASP A 18 12.99 13.29 12.34
C ASP A 18 12.62 14.34 13.41
N PRO A 19 13.32 14.40 14.56
CA PRO A 19 13.06 15.42 15.58
C PRO A 19 13.20 16.87 15.10
N LEU A 20 13.90 17.10 14.00
CA LEU A 20 14.11 18.41 13.37
C LEU A 20 13.10 18.66 12.23
N SER A 21 12.08 17.81 12.10
CA SER A 21 11.06 17.85 11.05
C SER A 21 11.58 17.65 9.62
N VAL A 22 12.76 17.05 9.47
CA VAL A 22 13.33 16.68 8.17
C VAL A 22 12.67 15.41 7.68
N GLU A 23 12.21 15.43 6.42
CA GLU A 23 11.62 14.27 5.77
C GLU A 23 12.68 13.19 5.52
N MET A 24 12.38 11.98 5.96
CA MET A 24 13.25 10.81 5.88
C MET A 24 12.87 9.90 4.72
N LEU A 25 11.62 9.99 4.21
CA LEU A 25 11.20 9.22 3.06
C LEU A 25 11.53 9.94 1.74
N THR A 26 11.99 9.17 0.77
CA THR A 26 12.05 9.58 -0.62
C THR A 26 10.71 9.31 -1.29
N ASN A 27 10.18 10.31 -2.01
CA ASN A 27 8.97 10.18 -2.82
C ASN A 27 7.76 9.65 -2.03
N GLY A 28 7.53 10.19 -0.83
CA GLY A 28 6.43 9.79 0.05
C GLY A 28 5.02 10.17 -0.45
N ASN A 29 4.93 11.21 -1.28
CA ASN A 29 3.72 11.68 -1.94
C ASN A 29 3.50 11.06 -3.34
N PHE A 30 4.38 10.14 -3.75
CA PHE A 30 4.35 9.44 -5.04
C PHE A 30 4.34 10.34 -6.29
N GLU A 31 4.69 11.62 -6.19
CA GLU A 31 4.68 12.58 -7.31
C GLU A 31 5.76 12.31 -8.37
N SER A 32 6.78 11.50 -8.05
CA SER A 32 7.83 11.09 -9.01
C SER A 32 7.38 9.99 -9.98
N ASN A 33 6.09 9.97 -10.32
CA ASN A 33 5.43 9.04 -11.25
C ASN A 33 6.17 8.99 -12.61
N PRO A 34 6.38 7.79 -13.21
CA PRO A 34 5.85 6.47 -12.81
C PRO A 34 6.73 5.65 -11.87
N THR A 35 7.80 6.23 -11.34
CA THR A 35 8.79 5.49 -10.55
C THR A 35 8.45 5.49 -9.06
N LEU A 36 8.38 4.30 -8.47
CA LEU A 36 8.32 4.07 -7.02
C LEU A 36 9.71 4.23 -6.38
N THR A 37 10.39 5.34 -6.69
CA THR A 37 11.76 5.59 -6.21
C THR A 37 11.82 5.51 -4.69
N GLY A 38 12.75 4.70 -4.17
CA GLY A 38 12.93 4.48 -2.73
C GLY A 38 11.99 3.44 -2.11
N TRP A 39 10.96 2.99 -2.83
CA TRP A 39 9.98 2.03 -2.33
C TRP A 39 10.21 0.63 -2.89
N ASN A 40 10.15 -0.36 -2.01
CA ASN A 40 10.10 -1.78 -2.36
C ASN A 40 8.65 -2.24 -2.31
N THR A 41 8.24 -3.03 -3.30
CA THR A 41 6.92 -3.66 -3.32
C THR A 41 7.07 -5.16 -3.47
N GLY A 42 6.08 -5.89 -2.96
CA GLY A 42 6.05 -7.33 -3.15
C GLY A 42 4.69 -7.92 -2.82
N SER A 43 4.60 -9.22 -3.07
CA SER A 43 3.40 -9.99 -2.76
C SER A 43 3.77 -11.42 -2.44
N ASN A 44 2.99 -12.04 -1.56
CA ASN A 44 3.10 -13.45 -1.26
C ASN A 44 1.69 -14.05 -1.34
N GLY A 45 1.45 -14.97 -2.28
CA GLY A 45 0.19 -15.69 -2.37
C GLY A 45 -0.21 -16.08 -3.79
N SER A 46 -0.15 -17.38 -4.08
CA SER A 46 -0.60 -17.97 -5.34
C SER A 46 -2.11 -18.30 -5.36
N SER A 47 -2.88 -18.01 -4.30
CA SER A 47 -4.29 -18.47 -4.20
C SER A 47 -5.21 -17.78 -3.16
N GLY A 48 -4.81 -16.64 -2.55
CA GLY A 48 -5.51 -16.01 -1.42
C GLY A 48 -6.46 -14.83 -1.73
N THR A 49 -6.95 -14.15 -0.66
CA THR A 49 -7.90 -13.02 -0.66
C THR A 49 -7.43 -11.75 -1.40
N CYS A 50 -6.11 -11.51 -1.47
CA CYS A 50 -5.52 -10.54 -2.36
C CYS A 50 -4.41 -11.19 -3.20
N VAL A 51 -4.72 -11.55 -4.44
CA VAL A 51 -3.71 -11.71 -5.49
C VAL A 51 -3.55 -10.34 -6.16
N PRO A 52 -2.40 -9.65 -6.00
CA PRO A 52 -2.20 -8.36 -6.62
C PRO A 52 -2.15 -8.53 -8.13
N THR A 53 -3.15 -7.94 -8.81
CA THR A 53 -3.26 -7.99 -10.27
C THR A 53 -2.54 -6.81 -10.92
N THR A 54 -2.44 -5.69 -10.19
CA THR A 54 -1.77 -4.46 -10.61
C THR A 54 -1.24 -3.71 -9.38
N ALA A 55 0.02 -3.29 -9.40
CA ALA A 55 0.59 -2.31 -8.49
C ALA A 55 1.08 -1.10 -9.30
N ASN A 56 0.61 0.11 -9.01
CA ASN A 56 1.00 1.30 -9.77
C ASN A 56 0.78 2.59 -8.97
N ILE A 57 1.29 3.71 -9.48
CA ILE A 57 0.97 5.07 -9.02
C ILE A 57 -0.22 5.58 -9.84
N SER A 58 -1.23 6.15 -9.19
CA SER A 58 -2.43 6.67 -9.87
C SER A 58 -2.91 7.98 -9.28
N SER A 59 -3.29 8.92 -10.17
CA SER A 59 -4.04 10.12 -9.82
C SER A 59 -5.55 9.88 -9.74
N THR A 60 -6.05 8.79 -10.35
CA THR A 60 -7.49 8.51 -10.44
C THR A 60 -8.07 7.99 -9.14
N TYR A 61 -7.25 7.32 -8.34
CA TYR A 61 -7.68 6.71 -7.09
C TYR A 61 -7.10 7.40 -5.85
N SER A 62 -6.64 8.65 -6.02
CA SER A 62 -6.15 9.44 -4.91
C SER A 62 -7.27 10.06 -4.11
N HIS A 63 -7.10 9.99 -2.79
CA HIS A 63 -7.97 10.63 -1.82
C HIS A 63 -7.31 11.89 -1.24
N SER A 64 -6.12 12.25 -1.71
CA SER A 64 -5.43 13.49 -1.39
C SER A 64 -5.21 14.35 -2.65
N SER A 65 -4.55 15.49 -2.48
CA SER A 65 -4.09 16.29 -3.63
C SER A 65 -2.92 15.66 -4.39
N SER A 66 -2.34 14.59 -3.85
CA SER A 66 -1.14 13.93 -4.36
C SER A 66 -1.46 12.63 -5.10
N LEU A 67 -0.46 12.02 -5.71
CA LEU A 67 -0.61 10.68 -6.31
C LEU A 67 -0.65 9.59 -5.25
N SER A 68 -1.33 8.49 -5.57
CA SER A 68 -1.47 7.33 -4.68
C SER A 68 -0.73 6.13 -5.20
N TYR A 69 -0.06 5.40 -4.30
CA TYR A 69 0.26 4.01 -4.59
C TYR A 69 -1.02 3.17 -4.47
N TYR A 70 -1.31 2.36 -5.48
CA TYR A 70 -2.50 1.52 -5.57
C TYR A 70 -2.12 0.06 -5.82
N VAL A 71 -2.81 -0.83 -5.12
CA VAL A 71 -2.80 -2.27 -5.41
C VAL A 71 -4.21 -2.80 -5.58
N GLY A 72 -4.48 -3.37 -6.76
CA GLY A 72 -5.72 -4.08 -7.06
C GLY A 72 -5.64 -5.55 -6.65
N CYS A 73 -6.62 -6.03 -5.90
CA CYS A 73 -6.68 -7.39 -5.37
C CYS A 73 -7.84 -8.18 -6.02
N SER A 74 -7.55 -9.37 -6.52
CA SER A 74 -8.58 -10.36 -6.88
C SER A 74 -8.67 -11.46 -5.81
N SER A 75 -9.87 -11.96 -5.54
CA SER A 75 -10.06 -13.11 -4.65
C SER A 75 -9.70 -14.40 -5.40
N GLY A 76 -8.77 -15.18 -4.87
CA GLY A 76 -8.58 -16.56 -5.30
C GLY A 76 -9.82 -17.42 -5.00
N SER A 77 -10.13 -18.38 -5.87
CA SER A 77 -11.21 -19.37 -5.66
C SER A 77 -10.78 -20.54 -4.76
N GLY A 78 -9.68 -20.41 -4.03
CA GLY A 78 -9.05 -21.47 -3.23
C GLY A 78 -9.28 -21.29 -1.72
N ALA A 79 -9.20 -22.42 -1.00
CA ALA A 79 -9.53 -22.56 0.42
C ALA A 79 -8.97 -21.45 1.34
N PRO A 80 -9.68 -21.11 2.45
CA PRO A 80 -9.36 -20.02 3.39
C PRO A 80 -8.03 -20.15 4.15
N SER A 81 -7.19 -21.14 3.84
CA SER A 81 -5.96 -21.45 4.56
C SER A 81 -4.71 -20.68 4.09
N SER A 82 -4.81 -19.87 3.04
CA SER A 82 -3.68 -19.12 2.49
C SER A 82 -4.06 -17.63 2.34
N TYR A 83 -3.82 -16.81 3.36
CA TYR A 83 -3.95 -15.36 3.22
C TYR A 83 -2.85 -14.84 2.30
N GLY A 84 -3.24 -14.35 1.13
CA GLY A 84 -2.34 -13.65 0.22
C GLY A 84 -2.25 -12.18 0.61
N PHE A 85 -1.05 -11.63 0.72
CA PHE A 85 -0.84 -10.23 1.09
C PHE A 85 0.08 -9.53 0.08
N ALA A 86 -0.22 -8.27 -0.18
CA ALA A 86 0.63 -7.35 -0.93
C ALA A 86 1.17 -6.30 0.03
N TRP A 87 2.41 -5.85 -0.20
CA TRP A 87 3.07 -4.90 0.68
C TRP A 87 3.85 -3.86 -0.11
N ILE A 88 4.01 -2.69 0.50
CA ILE A 88 4.94 -1.65 0.10
C ILE A 88 5.76 -1.25 1.33
N SER A 89 7.04 -0.99 1.14
CA SER A 89 7.94 -0.62 2.24
C SER A 89 9.03 0.32 1.76
N GLN A 90 9.48 1.18 2.66
CA GLN A 90 10.69 1.96 2.50
C GLN A 90 11.41 1.99 3.85
N SER A 91 12.73 1.87 3.82
CA SER A 91 13.56 1.90 5.03
C SER A 91 14.24 3.25 5.15
N PHE A 92 14.40 3.72 6.39
CA PHE A 92 15.17 4.90 6.73
C PHE A 92 16.10 4.60 7.91
N SER A 93 17.14 5.41 8.09
CA SER A 93 18.06 5.29 9.22
C SER A 93 17.53 6.06 10.43
N ALA A 94 17.29 5.36 11.54
CA ALA A 94 16.88 5.96 12.81
C ALA A 94 18.09 6.16 13.74
N LEU A 95 18.12 7.32 14.42
CA LEU A 95 19.09 7.61 15.47
C LEU A 95 18.60 7.07 16.82
N SER A 96 19.52 6.49 17.60
CA SER A 96 19.19 5.98 18.94
C SER A 96 18.67 7.10 19.84
N GLY A 97 17.51 6.86 20.48
CA GLY A 97 16.87 7.81 21.40
C GLY A 97 16.14 8.97 20.73
N ALA A 98 16.11 9.05 19.39
CA ALA A 98 15.35 10.07 18.67
C ALA A 98 13.86 9.69 18.55
N ILE A 99 13.00 10.70 18.52
CA ILE A 99 11.56 10.56 18.31
C ILE A 99 11.25 10.93 16.86
N TYR A 100 10.56 10.05 16.14
CA TYR A 100 10.13 10.27 14.77
C TYR A 100 8.61 10.43 14.71
N THR A 101 8.14 11.30 13.82
CA THR A 101 6.71 11.43 13.51
C THR A 101 6.44 10.68 12.21
N ILE A 102 5.55 9.69 12.25
CA ILE A 102 5.14 8.91 11.08
C ILE A 102 3.69 9.27 10.76
N SER A 103 3.42 9.63 9.50
CA SER A 103 2.07 9.90 9.02
C SER A 103 1.88 9.32 7.63
N PHE A 104 0.70 8.80 7.36
CA PHE A 104 0.28 8.31 6.05
C PHE A 104 -1.24 8.22 6.02
N TRP A 105 -1.80 8.19 4.83
CA TRP A 105 -3.19 7.82 4.63
C TRP A 105 -3.27 6.46 3.97
N VAL A 106 -4.15 5.61 4.48
CA VAL A 106 -4.40 4.30 3.90
C VAL A 106 -5.90 4.11 3.71
N TYR A 107 -6.26 3.60 2.54
CA TYR A 107 -7.65 3.40 2.16
C TYR A 107 -7.84 1.98 1.65
N LEU A 108 -9.02 1.45 1.92
CA LEU A 108 -9.44 0.15 1.47
C LEU A 108 -10.78 0.32 0.76
N ASP A 109 -10.81 0.04 -0.53
CA ASP A 109 -11.99 0.20 -1.36
C ASP A 109 -12.52 -1.16 -1.81
N LYS A 110 -13.84 -1.30 -1.73
CA LYS A 110 -14.57 -2.45 -2.23
C LYS A 110 -15.00 -2.17 -3.65
N ILE A 111 -14.10 -2.49 -4.59
CA ILE A 111 -14.31 -2.25 -6.02
C ILE A 111 -15.54 -2.99 -6.55
N ARG A 112 -15.85 -4.23 -6.07
CA ARG A 112 -17.11 -4.95 -6.40
C ARG A 112 -17.56 -5.98 -5.36
N GLY A 113 -18.81 -5.82 -4.88
CA GLY A 113 -19.85 -6.84 -4.65
C GLY A 113 -19.55 -8.16 -3.90
N GLY A 114 -18.35 -8.39 -3.38
CA GLY A 114 -18.02 -9.59 -2.61
C GLY A 114 -18.75 -9.64 -1.27
N ALA A 115 -19.05 -10.84 -0.77
CA ALA A 115 -19.68 -11.02 0.54
C ALA A 115 -18.72 -10.73 1.70
N ASP A 116 -17.40 -10.85 1.47
CA ASP A 116 -16.39 -10.65 2.49
C ASP A 116 -15.99 -9.17 2.60
N ASP A 117 -15.70 -8.73 3.82
CA ASP A 117 -15.07 -7.43 4.03
C ASP A 117 -13.54 -7.61 4.05
N PRO A 118 -12.81 -6.78 3.30
CA PRO A 118 -11.36 -6.87 3.29
C PRO A 118 -10.81 -6.41 4.65
N VAL A 119 -9.77 -7.07 5.13
CA VAL A 119 -9.03 -6.69 6.34
C VAL A 119 -7.76 -5.98 5.91
N LEU A 120 -7.52 -4.79 6.46
CA LEU A 120 -6.27 -4.06 6.30
C LEU A 120 -5.48 -4.16 7.61
N ASP A 121 -4.37 -4.87 7.54
CA ASP A 121 -3.40 -4.93 8.63
C ASP A 121 -2.29 -3.90 8.37
N VAL A 122 -2.16 -2.92 9.26
CA VAL A 122 -1.10 -1.91 9.22
C VAL A 122 -0.03 -2.27 10.24
N THR A 123 1.17 -2.57 9.77
CA THR A 123 2.31 -2.88 10.63
C THR A 123 3.36 -1.78 10.51
N ILE A 124 3.77 -1.22 11.65
CA ILE A 124 4.90 -0.29 11.76
C ILE A 124 5.98 -1.03 12.55
N ASN A 125 7.09 -1.37 11.89
CA ASN A 125 8.23 -2.09 12.47
C ASN A 125 9.41 -1.16 12.71
#